data_AF-A0A6G5AA82-F1
#
_entry.id   AF-A0A6G5AA82-F1
#
_cell.length_a   1.000
_cell.length_b   1.000
_cell.length_c   1.000
_cell.angle_alpha   90.00
_cell.angle_beta   90.00
_cell.angle_gamma   90.00
#
_symmetry.space_group_name_H-M   'P 1'
#
loop_
_entity.id
_entity.type
_entity.pdbx_description
1 polymer ?
#
loop_
_entity_poly.entity_id
_entity_poly.type
_entity_poly.pdbx_seq_one_letter_code
_entity_poly.pdbx_strand_id
1 'polypeptide(L)'
;KLFEKVIHTQLERYLEDNNLLPSCMFGFRKGISSQDIFLLLRDKVLKPPPGSMNRILFALDLRKALDNISHDTILTTLKEIDCGEIIYNYVQIIYNYVQSLLNNRTASIGWGTLRDNNIHIANKGTPQGSILSPVIFNIGMWKLALMLEKDKEIGVAIYADDITFWVMKGSY
;
A
#
# COMPACT_ATOMS: atom_id res chain seq x y z
N LYS A 1 -1.16 -2.05 20.70
CA LYS A 1 -0.20 -0.93 20.48
C LYS A 1 1.26 -1.30 20.73
N LEU A 2 1.70 -1.75 21.93
CA LEU A 2 3.12 -2.10 22.14
C LEU A 2 3.56 -3.28 21.26
N PHE A 3 2.86 -4.40 21.33
CA PHE A 3 3.18 -5.59 20.53
C PHE A 3 3.16 -5.31 19.03
N GLU A 4 2.14 -4.58 18.58
CA GLU A 4 2.01 -4.10 17.21
C GLU A 4 3.20 -3.25 16.75
N LYS A 5 3.73 -2.38 17.62
CA LYS A 5 4.94 -1.60 17.34
C LYS A 5 6.19 -2.49 17.24
N VAL A 6 6.28 -3.54 18.05
CA VAL A 6 7.36 -4.52 17.97
C VAL A 6 7.29 -5.27 16.64
N ILE A 7 6.12 -5.79 16.26
CA ILE A 7 5.92 -6.46 14.98
C ILE A 7 6.21 -5.52 13.81
N HIS A 8 5.70 -4.29 13.85
CA HIS A 8 6.00 -3.27 12.83
C HIS A 8 7.50 -3.08 12.66
N THR A 9 8.22 -2.86 13.76
CA THR A 9 9.66 -2.60 13.73
C THR A 9 10.44 -3.80 13.19
N GLN A 10 10.05 -5.02 13.57
CA GLN A 10 10.70 -6.24 13.07
C GLN A 10 10.43 -6.46 11.59
N LEU A 11 9.18 -6.29 11.15
CA LEU A 11 8.78 -6.46 9.76
C LEU A 11 9.42 -5.40 8.86
N GLU A 12 9.37 -4.14 9.26
CA GLU A 12 10.02 -3.04 8.52
C GLU A 12 11.53 -3.29 8.38
N ARG A 13 12.21 -3.65 9.48
CA ARG A 13 13.63 -4.00 9.44
C ARG A 13 13.90 -5.18 8.52
N TYR A 14 13.11 -6.25 8.61
CA TYR A 14 13.27 -7.42 7.76
C TYR A 14 13.14 -7.09 6.27
N LEU A 15 12.14 -6.26 5.90
CA LEU A 15 11.93 -5.83 4.53
C LEU A 15 13.08 -4.98 3.99
N GLU A 16 13.60 -4.06 4.79
CA GLU A 16 14.69 -3.17 4.39
C GLU A 16 16.05 -3.88 4.37
N ASP A 17 16.41 -4.65 5.40
CA ASP A 17 17.70 -5.35 5.51
C ASP A 17 17.89 -6.38 4.39
N ASN A 18 16.79 -6.96 3.89
CA ASN A 18 16.79 -7.91 2.78
C ASN A 18 16.45 -7.30 1.41
N ASN A 19 16.27 -5.97 1.32
CA ASN A 19 15.88 -5.24 0.10
C ASN A 19 14.66 -5.86 -0.61
N LEU A 20 13.64 -6.26 0.15
CA LEU A 20 12.49 -6.98 -0.38
C LEU A 20 11.46 -6.05 -1.03
N LEU A 21 11.45 -4.76 -0.68
CA LEU A 21 10.55 -3.79 -1.31
C LEU A 21 11.10 -3.36 -2.68
N PRO A 22 10.27 -3.38 -3.75
CA PRO A 22 10.65 -2.87 -5.07
C PRO A 22 11.19 -1.44 -5.01
N SER A 23 12.14 -1.12 -5.88
CA SER A 23 12.83 0.18 -5.82
C SER A 23 11.92 1.35 -6.22
N CYS A 24 10.85 1.07 -6.97
CA CYS A 24 9.79 2.02 -7.28
C CYS A 24 8.88 2.38 -6.09
N MET A 25 9.02 1.72 -4.92
CA MET A 25 8.22 2.02 -3.72
C MET A 25 8.96 2.93 -2.74
N PHE A 26 8.38 4.10 -2.48
CA PHE A 26 8.95 5.16 -1.63
C PHE A 26 8.10 5.41 -0.39
N GLY A 27 6.78 5.25 -0.49
CA GLY A 27 5.85 5.55 0.60
C GLY A 27 6.05 4.65 1.81
N PHE A 28 5.86 5.22 3.01
CA PHE A 28 5.91 4.49 4.29
C PHE A 28 7.22 3.71 4.54
N ARG A 29 8.32 4.16 3.96
CA ARG A 29 9.65 3.59 4.18
C ARG A 29 10.50 4.53 5.03
N LYS A 30 11.30 3.95 5.91
CA LYS A 30 12.18 4.72 6.79
C LYS A 30 13.27 5.42 5.99
N GLY A 31 13.43 6.71 6.21
CA GLY A 31 14.49 7.51 5.56
C GLY A 31 14.19 7.90 4.12
N ILE A 32 12.97 7.60 3.62
CA ILE A 32 12.48 8.03 2.32
C ILE A 32 11.30 8.97 2.53
N SER A 33 11.26 10.03 1.75
CA SER A 33 10.25 11.08 1.81
C SER A 33 9.69 11.40 0.43
N SER A 34 8.64 12.21 0.39
CA SER A 34 8.13 12.74 -0.88
C SER A 34 9.17 13.60 -1.62
N GLN A 35 10.15 14.18 -0.93
CA GLN A 35 11.21 14.98 -1.55
C GLN A 35 12.10 14.13 -2.47
N ASP A 36 12.33 12.87 -2.12
CA ASP A 36 13.14 11.94 -2.93
C ASP A 36 12.48 11.68 -4.29
N ILE A 37 11.14 11.59 -4.31
CA ILE A 37 10.37 11.48 -5.55
C ILE A 37 10.46 12.77 -6.36
N PHE A 38 10.33 13.94 -5.73
CA PHE A 38 10.46 15.21 -6.45
C PHE A 38 11.83 15.38 -7.08
N LEU A 39 12.90 14.98 -6.39
CA LEU A 39 14.27 14.97 -6.93
C LEU A 39 14.39 13.99 -8.10
N LEU A 40 13.86 12.78 -7.96
CA LEU A 40 13.82 11.79 -9.04
C LEU A 40 13.09 12.33 -10.28
N LEU A 41 11.89 12.90 -10.12
CA LEU A 41 11.11 13.45 -11.21
C LEU A 41 11.78 14.67 -11.84
N ARG A 42 12.43 15.53 -11.04
CA ARG A 42 13.23 16.65 -11.56
C ARG A 42 14.33 16.14 -12.48
N ASP A 43 15.09 15.14 -12.05
CA ASP A 43 16.23 14.64 -12.81
C ASP A 43 15.81 13.82 -14.03
N LYS A 44 14.74 13.03 -13.92
CA LYS A 44 14.27 12.19 -15.02
C LYS A 44 13.43 12.95 -16.04
N VAL A 45 12.53 13.82 -15.60
CA VAL A 45 11.51 14.46 -16.45
C VAL A 45 11.88 15.89 -16.80
N LEU A 46 12.33 16.69 -15.83
CA LEU A 46 12.62 18.12 -16.05
C LEU A 46 14.03 18.37 -16.61
N LYS A 47 14.98 17.46 -16.35
CA LYS A 47 16.37 17.54 -16.83
C LYS A 47 16.80 16.28 -17.61
N PRO A 48 16.10 15.95 -18.70
CA PRO A 48 16.33 14.68 -19.37
C PRO A 48 17.65 14.67 -20.14
N PRO A 49 18.18 13.47 -20.46
CA PRO A 49 19.32 13.32 -21.35
C PRO A 49 19.04 13.91 -22.74
N PRO A 50 20.08 14.37 -23.46
CA PRO A 50 19.98 14.79 -24.86
C PRO A 50 19.34 13.69 -25.72
N GLY A 51 18.40 14.05 -26.60
CA GLY A 51 17.69 13.10 -27.47
C GLY A 51 16.34 12.58 -26.94
N SER A 52 15.91 13.01 -25.76
CA SER A 52 14.56 12.70 -25.24
C SER A 52 13.51 13.54 -25.98
N MET A 53 12.70 12.91 -26.84
CA MET A 53 11.76 13.63 -27.73
C MET A 53 10.36 13.79 -27.15
N ASN A 54 9.86 12.80 -26.41
CA ASN A 54 8.50 12.82 -25.86
C ASN A 54 8.54 12.56 -24.36
N ARG A 55 7.96 13.50 -23.59
CA ARG A 55 7.88 13.43 -22.13
C ARG A 55 6.43 13.40 -21.74
N ILE A 56 6.01 12.28 -21.17
CA ILE A 56 4.68 12.14 -20.58
C ILE A 56 4.89 11.81 -19.12
N LEU A 57 4.24 12.57 -18.25
CA LEU A 57 4.10 12.27 -16.83
C LEU A 57 2.61 12.16 -16.54
N PHE A 58 2.25 11.11 -15.81
CA PHE A 58 0.88 10.85 -15.43
C PHE A 58 0.86 10.27 -14.02
N ALA A 59 -0.05 10.76 -13.18
CA ALA A 59 -0.22 10.30 -11.81
C ALA A 59 -1.62 9.70 -11.63
N LEU A 60 -1.68 8.61 -10.86
CA LEU A 60 -2.87 7.91 -10.43
C LEU A 60 -3.01 8.04 -8.91
N ASP A 61 -4.21 8.41 -8.47
CA ASP A 61 -4.62 8.35 -7.08
C ASP A 61 -5.57 7.16 -6.86
N LEU A 62 -5.15 6.21 -6.03
CA LEU A 62 -5.93 5.03 -5.72
C LEU A 62 -6.96 5.32 -4.61
N ARG A 63 -8.20 5.58 -5.03
CA ARG A 63 -9.33 5.78 -4.11
C ARG A 63 -9.46 4.63 -3.11
N LYS A 64 -9.38 4.95 -1.80
CA LYS A 64 -9.50 4.00 -0.68
C LYS A 64 -8.61 2.77 -0.86
N ALA A 65 -7.36 2.97 -1.29
CA ALA A 65 -6.46 1.88 -1.67
C ALA A 65 -6.37 0.77 -0.60
N LEU A 66 -6.18 1.14 0.67
CA LEU A 66 -6.08 0.17 1.76
C LEU A 66 -7.37 -0.65 1.99
N ASP A 67 -8.54 -0.06 1.77
CA ASP A 67 -9.84 -0.77 1.89
C ASP A 67 -10.13 -1.69 0.70
N ASN A 68 -9.42 -1.49 -0.42
CA ASN A 68 -9.58 -2.25 -1.66
C ASN A 68 -8.57 -3.38 -1.83
N ILE A 69 -7.47 -3.37 -1.07
CA ILE A 69 -6.51 -4.48 -1.05
C ILE A 69 -7.15 -5.66 -0.32
N SER A 70 -7.22 -6.81 -0.98
CA SER A 70 -7.78 -8.01 -0.37
C SER A 70 -6.85 -8.57 0.73
N HIS A 71 -7.44 -9.07 1.81
CA HIS A 71 -6.68 -9.72 2.87
C HIS A 71 -5.89 -10.93 2.35
N ASP A 72 -6.42 -11.67 1.38
CA ASP A 72 -5.75 -12.81 0.75
C ASP A 72 -4.49 -12.39 0.00
N THR A 73 -4.52 -11.25 -0.69
CA THR A 73 -3.34 -10.68 -1.35
C THR A 73 -2.24 -10.42 -0.33
N ILE A 74 -2.57 -9.82 0.82
CA ILE A 74 -1.60 -9.49 1.87
C ILE A 74 -1.01 -10.75 2.48
N LEU A 75 -1.85 -11.71 2.89
CA LEU A 75 -1.39 -12.96 3.50
C LEU A 75 -0.56 -13.82 2.53
N THR A 76 -0.95 -13.88 1.26
CA THR A 76 -0.19 -14.59 0.24
C THR A 76 1.17 -13.93 0.03
N THR A 77 1.22 -12.59 -0.03
CA THR A 77 2.48 -11.86 -0.18
C THR A 77 3.39 -12.01 1.05
N LEU A 78 2.83 -12.02 2.27
CA LEU A 78 3.60 -12.31 3.49
C LEU A 78 4.25 -13.69 3.49
N LYS A 79 3.56 -14.70 2.93
CA LYS A 79 4.14 -16.04 2.73
C LYS A 79 5.26 -16.03 1.69
N GLU A 80 5.06 -15.31 0.58
CA GLU A 80 6.07 -15.20 -0.48
C GLU A 80 7.33 -14.46 -0.03
N ILE A 81 7.18 -13.44 0.82
CA ILE A 81 8.27 -12.67 1.43
C ILE A 81 9.03 -13.47 2.52
N ASP A 82 8.42 -14.55 3.01
CA ASP A 82 8.96 -15.41 4.07
C ASP A 82 9.42 -14.65 5.33
N CYS A 83 8.58 -13.74 5.83
CA CYS A 83 8.90 -12.91 7.00
C CYS A 83 8.86 -13.63 8.36
N GLY A 84 8.78 -14.96 8.36
CA GLY A 84 8.68 -15.81 9.55
C GLY A 84 7.26 -16.00 10.09
N GLU A 85 7.04 -17.15 10.72
CA GLU A 85 5.71 -17.60 11.16
C GLU A 85 5.05 -16.67 12.19
N ILE A 86 5.83 -16.05 13.08
CA ILE A 86 5.29 -15.18 14.14
C ILE A 86 4.61 -13.95 13.52
N ILE A 87 5.24 -13.31 12.53
CA ILE A 87 4.70 -12.12 11.87
C ILE A 87 3.48 -12.52 11.05
N TYR A 88 3.58 -13.59 10.26
CA TYR A 88 2.47 -14.12 9.47
C TYR A 88 1.24 -14.40 10.35
N ASN A 89 1.42 -15.17 11.42
CA ASN A 89 0.34 -15.56 12.33
C ASN A 89 -0.29 -14.33 13.01
N TYR A 90 0.52 -13.37 13.46
CA TYR A 90 -0.02 -12.15 14.08
C TYR A 90 -0.87 -11.33 13.11
N VAL A 91 -0.38 -11.12 11.88
CA VAL A 91 -1.13 -10.40 10.86
C VAL A 91 -2.42 -11.15 10.50
N GLN A 92 -2.36 -12.48 10.39
CA GLN A 92 -3.55 -13.30 10.15
C GLN A 92 -4.58 -13.19 11.28
N ILE A 93 -4.16 -13.20 12.54
CA ILE A 93 -5.06 -13.01 13.69
C ILE A 93 -5.74 -11.65 13.65
N ILE A 94 -4.99 -10.58 13.36
CA ILE A 94 -5.58 -9.23 13.21
C ILE A 94 -6.61 -9.25 12.10
N TYR A 95 -6.29 -9.79 10.93
CA TYR A 95 -7.23 -9.80 9.81
C TYR A 95 -8.47 -10.65 10.06
N ASN A 96 -8.33 -11.81 10.71
CA ASN A 96 -9.47 -12.63 11.11
C ASN A 96 -10.36 -11.89 12.10
N TYR A 97 -9.76 -11.19 13.07
CA TYR A 97 -10.49 -10.34 14.01
C TYR A 97 -11.25 -9.23 13.26
N VAL A 98 -10.58 -8.53 12.34
CA VAL A 98 -11.21 -7.50 11.50
C VAL A 98 -12.36 -8.09 10.70
N GLN A 99 -12.16 -9.18 9.96
CA GLN A 99 -13.23 -9.84 9.22
C GLN A 99 -14.41 -10.22 10.12
N SER A 100 -14.14 -10.75 11.32
CA SER A 100 -15.20 -11.08 12.29
C SER A 100 -15.99 -9.85 12.74
N LEU A 101 -15.35 -8.70 12.86
CA LEU A 101 -16.00 -7.42 13.19
C LEU A 101 -16.75 -6.83 12.00
N LEU A 102 -16.28 -7.05 10.77
CA LEU A 102 -16.91 -6.50 9.58
C LEU A 102 -18.11 -7.34 9.12
N ASN A 103 -18.15 -8.63 9.47
CA ASN A 103 -19.21 -9.56 9.10
C ASN A 103 -20.53 -9.29 9.86
N ASN A 104 -21.65 -9.29 9.13
CA ASN A 104 -23.02 -9.15 9.65
C ASN A 104 -23.27 -7.90 10.51
N ARG A 105 -22.58 -6.78 10.23
CA ARG A 105 -22.85 -5.52 10.92
C ARG A 105 -24.22 -4.98 10.54
N THR A 106 -25.08 -4.80 11.55
CA THR A 106 -26.32 -4.04 11.44
C THR A 106 -26.20 -2.77 12.28
N ALA A 107 -26.65 -1.63 11.73
CA ALA A 107 -26.85 -0.40 12.48
C ALA A 107 -28.34 -0.05 12.46
N SER A 108 -28.85 0.48 13.58
CA SER A 108 -30.16 1.13 13.61
C SER A 108 -29.98 2.57 14.07
N ILE A 109 -30.73 3.48 13.46
CA ILE A 109 -30.80 4.89 13.85
C ILE A 109 -32.11 5.06 14.61
N GLY A 110 -32.08 5.75 15.75
CA GLY A 110 -33.28 6.02 16.53
C GLY A 110 -33.28 7.42 17.13
N TRP A 111 -34.48 8.02 17.19
CA TRP A 111 -34.73 9.31 17.82
C TRP A 111 -36.04 9.25 18.62
N GLY A 112 -35.95 9.40 19.95
CA GLY A 112 -37.10 9.22 20.84
C GLY A 112 -37.63 7.78 20.82
N THR A 113 -38.93 7.60 20.56
CA THR A 113 -39.58 6.27 20.41
C THR A 113 -39.48 5.70 19.00
N LEU A 114 -38.97 6.47 18.03
CA LEU A 114 -38.80 6.03 16.66
C LEU A 114 -37.45 5.32 16.53
N ARG A 115 -37.47 4.04 16.13
CA ARG A 115 -36.30 3.28 15.69
C ARG A 115 -36.52 2.84 14.26
N ASP A 116 -35.52 3.08 13.42
CA ASP A 116 -35.52 2.62 12.03
C ASP A 116 -35.06 1.16 11.94
N ASN A 117 -35.36 0.51 10.82
CA ASN A 117 -34.97 -0.89 10.58
C ASN A 117 -33.44 -1.06 10.54
N ASN A 118 -32.96 -2.26 10.89
CA ASN A 118 -31.54 -2.60 10.83
C ASN A 118 -30.99 -2.41 9.40
N ILE A 119 -30.07 -1.46 9.24
CA ILE A 119 -29.33 -1.22 8.00
C ILE A 119 -28.08 -2.10 8.03
N HIS A 120 -27.89 -2.91 7.00
CA HIS A 120 -26.65 -3.67 6.81
C HIS A 120 -25.51 -2.71 6.43
N ILE A 121 -24.46 -2.69 7.25
CA ILE A 121 -23.25 -1.89 7.00
C ILE A 121 -22.32 -2.71 6.09
N ALA A 122 -21.67 -2.04 5.13
CA ALA A 122 -20.74 -2.70 4.21
C ALA A 122 -19.67 -3.52 4.96
N ASN A 123 -19.38 -4.74 4.50
CA ASN A 123 -18.38 -5.65 5.10
C ASN A 123 -16.93 -5.26 4.77
N LYS A 124 -16.64 -3.97 4.56
CA LYS A 124 -15.33 -3.46 4.15
C LYS A 124 -14.81 -2.43 5.14
N GLY A 125 -13.49 -2.31 5.19
CA GLY A 125 -12.78 -1.33 5.99
C GLY A 125 -11.61 -1.96 6.74
N THR A 126 -10.49 -1.26 6.79
CA THR A 126 -9.42 -1.61 7.73
C THR A 126 -9.63 -0.90 9.07
N PRO A 127 -9.11 -1.42 10.20
CA PRO A 127 -9.08 -0.67 11.45
C PRO A 127 -8.27 0.61 11.24
N GLN A 128 -8.95 1.74 11.13
CA GLN A 128 -8.28 3.03 11.04
C GLN A 128 -7.44 3.26 12.30
N GLY A 129 -6.16 3.58 12.12
CA GLY A 129 -5.23 3.88 13.23
C GLY A 129 -4.40 2.70 13.74
N SER A 130 -4.29 1.60 12.98
CA SER A 130 -3.30 0.56 13.26
C SER A 130 -1.89 1.05 12.90
N ILE A 131 -0.93 0.79 13.79
CA ILE A 131 0.50 1.05 13.59
C ILE A 131 1.04 0.20 12.43
N LEU A 132 0.43 -0.96 12.17
CA LEU A 132 0.82 -1.84 11.06
C LEU A 132 0.25 -1.42 9.71
N SER A 133 -0.78 -0.56 9.66
CA SER A 133 -1.42 -0.18 8.40
C SER A 133 -0.44 0.26 7.30
N PRO A 134 0.57 1.11 7.57
CA PRO A 134 1.52 1.56 6.53
C PRO A 134 2.37 0.43 5.94
N VAL A 135 2.99 -0.40 6.78
CA VAL A 135 3.86 -1.51 6.32
C VAL A 135 3.04 -2.58 5.60
N ILE A 136 1.83 -2.86 6.08
CA ILE A 136 0.93 -3.81 5.45
C ILE A 136 0.39 -3.29 4.11
N PHE A 137 0.17 -1.98 3.99
CA PHE A 137 -0.15 -1.36 2.71
C PHE A 137 0.95 -1.62 1.67
N ASN A 138 2.22 -1.42 2.06
CA ASN A 138 3.35 -1.71 1.18
C ASN A 138 3.39 -3.19 0.75
N ILE A 139 3.12 -4.11 1.68
CA ILE A 139 3.02 -5.54 1.36
C ILE A 139 1.88 -5.83 0.37
N GLY A 140 0.73 -5.19 0.54
CA GLY A 140 -0.39 -5.32 -0.40
C GLY A 140 -0.06 -4.80 -1.81
N MET A 141 0.71 -3.72 -1.89
CA MET A 141 1.16 -3.11 -3.15
C MET A 141 2.36 -3.83 -3.79
N TRP A 142 3.03 -4.70 -3.05
CA TRP A 142 4.29 -5.33 -3.45
C TRP A 142 4.24 -6.02 -4.81
N LYS A 143 3.20 -6.84 -5.05
CA LYS A 143 3.04 -7.54 -6.34
C LYS A 143 2.82 -6.59 -7.50
N LEU A 144 1.99 -5.57 -7.29
CA LEU A 144 1.72 -4.54 -8.30
C LEU A 144 3.02 -3.78 -8.62
N ALA A 145 3.75 -3.35 -7.60
CA ALA A 145 5.02 -2.65 -7.75
C ALA A 145 6.05 -3.47 -8.54
N LEU A 146 6.19 -4.77 -8.24
CA LEU A 146 7.05 -5.66 -9.02
C LEU A 146 6.60 -5.79 -10.49
N MET A 147 5.29 -5.86 -10.75
CA MET A 147 4.79 -5.93 -12.11
C MET A 147 5.08 -4.64 -12.89
N LEU A 148 4.91 -3.49 -12.25
CA LEU A 148 5.15 -2.18 -12.85
C LEU A 148 6.64 -1.92 -13.12
N GLU A 149 7.53 -2.40 -12.25
CA GLU A 149 8.99 -2.20 -12.37
C GLU A 149 9.66 -3.11 -13.43
N LYS A 150 8.92 -4.08 -13.98
CA LYS A 150 9.43 -4.97 -15.05
C LYS A 150 9.73 -4.23 -16.34
N ASP A 151 8.90 -3.25 -16.69
CA ASP A 151 9.12 -2.42 -17.86
C ASP A 151 10.17 -1.35 -17.55
N LYS A 152 11.30 -1.38 -18.26
CA LYS A 152 12.40 -0.43 -18.06
C LYS A 152 12.25 0.84 -18.89
N GLU A 153 11.31 0.88 -19.81
CA GLU A 153 11.00 2.06 -20.61
C GLU A 153 10.05 3.02 -19.87
N ILE A 154 9.27 2.46 -18.94
CA ILE A 154 8.34 3.20 -18.07
C ILE A 154 8.98 3.38 -16.69
N GLY A 155 9.21 4.64 -16.32
CA GLY A 155 9.57 4.96 -14.94
C GLY A 155 8.34 4.98 -14.05
N VAL A 156 8.47 4.45 -12.84
CA VAL A 156 7.39 4.32 -11.85
C VAL A 156 7.87 4.75 -10.47
N ALA A 157 7.05 5.51 -9.76
CA ALA A 157 7.24 5.84 -8.35
C ALA A 157 5.91 5.73 -7.60
N ILE A 158 5.91 4.99 -6.49
CA ILE A 158 4.74 4.72 -5.66
C ILE A 158 4.96 5.34 -4.27
N TYR A 159 4.07 6.23 -3.87
CA TYR A 159 4.05 6.81 -2.53
C TYR A 159 2.66 6.65 -1.93
N ALA A 160 2.51 5.65 -1.06
CA ALA A 160 1.19 5.27 -0.56
C ALA A 160 0.23 4.98 -1.74
N ASP A 161 -0.92 5.64 -1.77
CA ASP A 161 -1.95 5.54 -2.80
C ASP A 161 -1.64 6.31 -4.10
N ASP A 162 -0.63 7.18 -4.10
CA ASP A 162 -0.17 7.89 -5.30
C ASP A 162 0.80 7.04 -6.11
N ILE A 163 0.49 6.82 -7.38
CA ILE A 163 1.38 6.17 -8.36
C ILE A 163 1.69 7.14 -9.48
N THR A 164 2.96 7.49 -9.66
CA THR A 164 3.42 8.34 -10.75
C THR A 164 4.18 7.53 -11.79
N PHE A 165 3.80 7.72 -13.05
CA PHE A 165 4.44 7.15 -14.22
C PHE A 165 5.11 8.25 -15.05
N TRP A 166 6.23 7.92 -15.68
CA TRP A 166 6.81 8.76 -16.71
C TRP A 166 7.46 7.94 -17.83
N VAL A 167 7.45 8.49 -19.03
CA VAL A 167 8.12 7.91 -20.21
C VAL A 167 8.96 9.00 -20.88
N MET A 168 10.18 8.62 -21.30
CA MET A 168 11.17 9.52 -21.88
C MET A 168 11.42 9.30 -23.38
N LYS A 169 10.86 8.22 -23.94
CA LYS A 169 10.93 7.87 -25.35
C LYS A 169 9.52 7.55 -25.83
N GLY A 170 9.02 8.29 -26.83
CA GLY A 170 7.80 7.92 -27.53
C GLY A 170 8.19 7.21 -28.83
N SER A 171 7.49 6.12 -29.16
CA SER A 171 7.56 5.57 -30.51
C SER A 171 6.75 6.49 -31.43
N TYR A 172 7.38 6.96 -32.51
CA TYR A 172 6.67 7.51 -33.66
C TYR A 172 6.02 6.40 -34.47
#